data_AF-A0A7K5UXQ5-F1
#
_entry.id   AF-A0A7K5UXQ5-F1
#
_cell.length_a   1.000
_cell.length_b   1.000
_cell.length_c   1.000
_cell.angle_alpha   90.00
_cell.angle_beta   90.00
_cell.angle_gamma   90.00
#
_symmetry.space_group_name_H-M   'P 1'
#
loop_
_entity.id
_entity.type
_entity.pdbx_description
1 polymer ?
#
loop_
_entity_poly.entity_id
_entity_poly.type
_entity_poly.pdbx_seq_one_letter_code
_entity_poly.pdbx_strand_id
1 'polypeptide(L)'
;MGRMHAPGKGLSQSALPYRRSVPTWLKLTSDDVKEQIYKLAKKGLTPSQIGVILRDSHGVAQVRFVTGNKILRILKSKGLAPDLPEDLYHLIKKAVAVRKHLERNRKVSAPLFR
;
A
#
# COMPACT_ATOMS: atom_id res chain seq x y z
N MET A 1 10.97 -9.82 1.78
CA MET A 1 11.83 -8.73 2.29
C MET A 1 13.21 -8.97 1.71
N GLY A 2 13.45 -8.49 0.49
CA GLY A 2 14.78 -8.53 -0.12
C GLY A 2 15.56 -7.27 0.20
N ARG A 3 16.81 -7.23 -0.26
CA ARG A 3 17.69 -6.11 -0.06
C ARG A 3 18.00 -5.43 -1.40
N MET A 4 17.29 -4.35 -1.71
CA MET A 4 17.36 -3.61 -2.99
C MET A 4 18.75 -3.01 -3.28
N HIS A 5 19.55 -2.75 -2.25
CA HIS A 5 20.91 -2.19 -2.33
C HIS A 5 21.80 -2.76 -1.21
N ALA A 6 21.53 -3.97 -0.72
CA ALA A 6 22.23 -4.52 0.44
C ALA A 6 22.41 -6.06 0.37
N PRO A 7 23.36 -6.66 1.11
CA PRO A 7 23.81 -8.05 0.85
C PRO A 7 22.98 -9.18 1.50
N GLY A 8 21.94 -8.88 2.29
CA GLY A 8 21.22 -9.92 3.03
C GLY A 8 20.16 -10.65 2.23
N LYS A 9 19.80 -11.83 2.74
CA LYS A 9 19.02 -12.86 2.04
C LYS A 9 17.64 -13.09 2.69
N GLY A 10 16.96 -12.02 3.11
CA GLY A 10 15.66 -12.13 3.78
C GLY A 10 14.56 -12.67 2.85
N LEU A 11 13.67 -13.50 3.39
CA LEU A 11 12.62 -14.18 2.62
C LEU A 11 11.18 -13.83 3.05
N SER A 12 10.99 -13.00 4.06
CA SER A 12 9.65 -12.72 4.62
C SER A 12 8.72 -12.05 3.60
N GLN A 13 7.63 -12.71 3.24
CA GLN A 13 6.61 -12.22 2.32
C GLN A 13 5.23 -12.78 2.74
N SER A 14 4.16 -12.14 2.29
CA SER A 14 2.81 -12.67 2.49
C SER A 14 2.56 -13.90 1.61
N ALA A 15 2.06 -14.98 2.21
CA ALA A 15 1.58 -16.15 1.49
C ALA A 15 0.06 -16.04 1.31
N LEU A 16 -0.39 -15.93 0.06
CA LEU A 16 -1.83 -15.84 -0.24
C LEU A 16 -2.48 -17.22 -0.13
N PRO A 17 -3.74 -17.30 0.35
CA PRO A 17 -4.49 -18.55 0.30
C PRO A 17 -4.63 -19.07 -1.14
N TYR A 18 -4.55 -20.39 -1.30
CA TYR A 18 -4.77 -21.04 -2.60
C TYR A 18 -6.18 -20.79 -3.12
N ARG A 19 -7.18 -20.93 -2.23
CA ARG A 19 -8.59 -20.71 -2.54
C ARG A 19 -8.86 -19.21 -2.72
N ARG A 20 -9.39 -18.83 -3.89
CA ARG A 20 -9.68 -17.44 -4.28
C ARG A 20 -11.15 -17.06 -4.17
N SER A 21 -12.02 -17.99 -3.75
CA SER A 21 -13.43 -17.69 -3.53
C SER A 21 -13.62 -16.91 -2.23
N VAL A 22 -14.65 -16.06 -2.20
CA VAL A 22 -15.03 -15.33 -1.00
C VAL A 22 -15.47 -16.30 0.11
N PRO A 23 -15.04 -16.11 1.37
CA PRO A 23 -15.52 -16.90 2.49
C PRO A 23 -17.02 -16.71 2.73
N THR A 24 -17.72 -17.76 3.14
CA THR A 24 -19.18 -17.74 3.36
C THR A 24 -19.64 -16.83 4.49
N TRP A 25 -18.77 -16.55 5.46
CA TRP A 25 -19.05 -15.64 6.58
C TRP A 25 -18.92 -14.15 6.21
N LEU A 26 -18.31 -13.83 5.06
CA LEU A 26 -18.16 -12.45 4.62
C LEU A 26 -19.48 -11.98 3.97
N LYS A 27 -20.25 -11.19 4.71
CA LYS A 27 -21.54 -10.65 4.24
C LYS A 27 -21.43 -9.36 3.42
N LEU A 28 -20.23 -8.80 3.29
CA LEU A 28 -20.00 -7.56 2.56
C LEU A 28 -20.14 -7.79 1.05
N THR A 29 -20.94 -6.96 0.39
CA THR A 29 -21.09 -7.02 -1.07
C THR A 29 -19.90 -6.35 -1.77
N SER A 30 -19.79 -6.56 -3.08
CA SER A 30 -18.76 -5.90 -3.88
C SER A 30 -18.88 -4.38 -3.86
N ASP A 31 -20.09 -3.85 -3.75
CA ASP A 31 -20.33 -2.41 -3.82
C ASP A 31 -20.07 -1.73 -2.49
N ASP A 32 -20.41 -2.37 -1.36
CA ASP A 32 -20.03 -1.90 -0.02
C ASP A 32 -18.50 -1.73 0.10
N VAL A 33 -17.74 -2.71 -0.40
CA VAL A 33 -16.28 -2.67 -0.38
C VAL A 33 -15.75 -1.52 -1.26
N LYS A 34 -16.34 -1.28 -2.43
CA LYS A 34 -15.95 -0.14 -3.28
C LYS A 34 -16.26 1.19 -2.59
N GLU A 35 -17.43 1.34 -1.98
CA GLU A 35 -17.80 2.55 -1.25
C GLU A 35 -16.83 2.85 -0.11
N GLN A 36 -16.45 1.82 0.64
CA GLN A 36 -15.47 1.94 1.70
C GLN A 36 -14.09 2.38 1.17
N ILE A 37 -13.65 1.80 0.04
CA ILE A 37 -12.41 2.21 -0.63
C ILE A 37 -12.47 3.69 -1.02
N TYR A 38 -13.58 4.15 -1.59
CA TYR A 38 -13.75 5.55 -1.97
C TYR A 38 -13.73 6.49 -0.76
N LYS A 39 -14.39 6.10 0.34
CA LYS A 39 -14.41 6.87 1.58
C LYS A 39 -13.01 7.02 2.18
N LEU A 40 -12.23 5.94 2.19
CA LEU A 40 -10.86 5.94 2.70
C LEU A 40 -9.91 6.71 1.78
N ALA A 41 -10.07 6.60 0.45
CA ALA A 41 -9.29 7.37 -0.51
C ALA A 41 -9.54 8.88 -0.40
N LYS A 42 -10.81 9.30 -0.20
CA LYS A 42 -11.15 10.71 0.06
C LYS A 42 -10.53 11.28 1.34
N LYS A 43 -10.21 10.42 2.32
CA LYS A 43 -9.45 10.82 3.52
C LYS A 43 -7.94 10.97 3.26
N GLY A 44 -7.48 10.71 2.03
CA GLY A 44 -6.07 10.81 1.65
C GLY A 44 -5.24 9.57 2.00
N LEU A 45 -5.88 8.43 2.30
CA LEU A 45 -5.16 7.19 2.60
C LEU A 45 -4.63 6.55 1.31
N THR A 46 -3.44 5.94 1.41
CA THR A 46 -2.81 5.31 0.26
C THR A 46 -3.44 3.93 -0.04
N PRO A 47 -3.39 3.45 -1.29
CA PRO A 47 -3.94 2.14 -1.66
C PRO A 47 -3.43 0.99 -0.76
N SER A 48 -2.15 1.03 -0.37
CA SER A 48 -1.56 0.05 0.54
C SER A 48 -2.17 0.11 1.95
N GLN A 49 -2.38 1.31 2.50
CA GLN A 49 -3.04 1.50 3.80
C GLN A 49 -4.51 1.08 3.77
N ILE A 50 -5.22 1.40 2.69
CA ILE A 50 -6.62 1.01 2.49
C ILE A 50 -6.76 -0.52 2.56
N GLY A 51 -5.87 -1.25 1.89
CA GLY A 51 -5.85 -2.72 1.94
C GLY A 51 -5.65 -3.28 3.35
N VAL A 52 -4.79 -2.66 4.15
CA VAL A 52 -4.56 -3.05 5.55
C VAL A 52 -5.79 -2.81 6.42
N ILE A 53 -6.43 -1.64 6.31
CA ILE A 53 -7.65 -1.32 7.08
C ILE A 53 -8.83 -2.23 6.71
N LEU A 54 -8.97 -2.56 5.42
CA LEU A 54 -10.00 -3.49 4.97
C LEU A 54 -9.78 -4.89 5.52
N ARG A 55 -8.53 -5.34 5.60
CA ARG A 55 -8.18 -6.64 6.18
C ARG A 55 -8.39 -6.67 7.69
N ASP A 56 -7.86 -5.68 8.41
CA ASP A 56 -7.75 -5.72 9.86
C ASP A 56 -9.05 -5.28 10.55
N SER A 57 -9.81 -4.33 9.99
CA SER A 57 -11.06 -3.84 10.60
C SER A 57 -12.33 -4.43 9.98
N HIS A 58 -12.32 -4.79 8.69
CA HIS A 58 -13.53 -5.23 7.96
C HIS A 58 -13.49 -6.72 7.60
N GLY A 59 -12.41 -7.43 7.91
CA GLY A 59 -12.26 -8.87 7.61
C GLY A 59 -12.10 -9.18 6.12
N VAL A 60 -11.89 -8.18 5.26
CA VAL A 60 -11.71 -8.38 3.81
C VAL A 60 -10.25 -8.74 3.53
N ALA A 61 -9.94 -10.03 3.51
CA ALA A 61 -8.58 -10.51 3.33
C ALA A 61 -7.94 -10.06 2.00
N GLN A 62 -8.69 -10.10 0.90
CA GLN A 62 -8.24 -9.72 -0.43
C GLN A 62 -9.36 -9.04 -1.22
N VAL A 63 -9.22 -7.74 -1.47
CA VAL A 63 -10.19 -6.93 -2.23
C VAL A 63 -10.47 -7.51 -3.62
N ARG A 64 -9.45 -8.08 -4.27
CA ARG A 64 -9.54 -8.70 -5.59
C ARG A 64 -10.54 -9.86 -5.64
N PHE A 65 -10.67 -10.62 -4.56
CA PHE A 65 -11.55 -11.79 -4.53
C PHE A 65 -13.02 -11.41 -4.37
N VAL A 66 -13.29 -10.27 -3.72
CA VAL A 66 -14.65 -9.77 -3.52
C VAL A 66 -15.13 -8.95 -4.72
N THR A 67 -14.28 -8.05 -5.23
CA THR A 67 -14.68 -7.05 -6.24
C THR A 67 -14.21 -7.37 -7.66
N GLY A 68 -13.40 -8.42 -7.84
CA GLY A 68 -12.77 -8.78 -9.12
C GLY A 68 -11.61 -7.89 -9.56
N ASN A 69 -11.45 -6.71 -8.94
CA ASN A 69 -10.44 -5.72 -9.30
C ASN A 69 -9.48 -5.39 -8.15
N LYS A 70 -8.29 -4.89 -8.49
CA LYS A 70 -7.33 -4.36 -7.50
C LYS A 70 -7.75 -2.95 -7.07
N ILE A 71 -7.39 -2.56 -5.84
CA ILE A 71 -7.71 -1.24 -5.25
C ILE A 71 -7.36 -0.09 -6.21
N LEU A 72 -6.17 -0.12 -6.81
CA LEU A 72 -5.72 0.94 -7.73
C LEU A 72 -6.60 1.05 -8.99
N ARG A 73 -7.12 -0.08 -9.51
CA ARG A 73 -8.07 -0.05 -10.65
C ARG A 73 -9.41 0.57 -10.25
N ILE A 74 -9.92 0.20 -9.07
CA ILE A 74 -11.17 0.75 -8.52
C ILE A 74 -11.06 2.27 -8.36
N LEU A 75 -9.93 2.77 -7.86
CA LEU A 75 -9.69 4.20 -7.74
C LEU A 75 -9.59 4.92 -9.10
N LYS A 76 -8.92 4.30 -10.07
CA LYS A 76 -8.82 4.83 -11.45
C LYS A 76 -10.19 4.96 -12.11
N SER A 77 -11.05 3.95 -12.00
CA SER A 77 -12.40 3.98 -12.56
C SER A 77 -13.27 5.11 -12.03
N LYS A 78 -12.99 5.62 -10.83
CA LYS A 78 -13.72 6.75 -10.22
C LYS A 78 -12.97 8.09 -10.30
N GLY A 79 -11.80 8.13 -10.93
CA GLY A 79 -10.96 9.34 -10.98
C GLY A 79 -10.38 9.77 -9.63
N LEU A 80 -10.27 8.85 -8.66
CA LEU A 80 -9.68 9.08 -7.34
C LEU A 80 -8.26 8.50 -7.23
N ALA A 81 -7.63 8.20 -8.38
CA ALA A 81 -6.28 7.68 -8.39
C ALA A 81 -5.27 8.81 -8.12
N PRO A 82 -4.20 8.55 -7.36
CA PRO A 82 -3.14 9.53 -7.20
C PRO A 82 -2.40 9.73 -8.54
N ASP A 83 -2.00 10.98 -8.80
CA ASP A 83 -1.25 11.33 -10.02
C ASP A 83 0.12 10.63 -10.06
N LEU A 84 0.77 10.54 -8.90
CA LEU A 84 2.05 9.87 -8.74
C LEU A 84 1.84 8.45 -8.14
N PRO A 85 2.54 7.43 -8.66
CA PRO A 85 2.56 6.10 -8.04
C PRO A 85 3.04 6.15 -6.58
N GLU A 86 2.39 5.38 -5.71
CA GLU A 86 2.67 5.33 -4.26
C GLU A 86 4.14 5.02 -3.96
N ASP A 87 4.74 4.08 -4.68
CA ASP A 87 6.13 3.66 -4.47
C ASP A 87 7.12 4.81 -4.75
N LEU A 88 6.91 5.53 -5.85
CA LEU A 88 7.74 6.69 -6.21
C LEU A 88 7.57 7.83 -5.22
N TYR A 89 6.33 8.12 -4.82
CA TYR A 89 6.05 9.14 -3.82
C TYR A 89 6.82 8.88 -2.51
N HIS A 90 6.83 7.63 -2.02
CA HIS A 90 7.53 7.29 -0.79
C HIS A 90 9.06 7.32 -0.93
N LEU A 91 9.61 6.96 -2.09
CA LEU A 91 11.04 7.11 -2.37
C LEU A 91 11.46 8.58 -2.37
N ILE A 92 10.70 9.45 -3.03
CA ILE A 92 10.95 10.90 -3.06
C ILE A 92 10.83 11.48 -1.64
N LYS A 93 9.77 11.11 -0.91
CA LYS A 93 9.58 11.55 0.48
C LYS A 93 10.76 11.15 1.37
N LYS A 94 11.28 9.93 1.22
CA LYS A 94 12.47 9.46 1.94
C LYS A 94 13.71 10.27 1.55
N ALA A 95 13.96 10.47 0.27
CA ALA A 95 15.12 11.23 -0.23
C ALA A 95 15.12 12.68 0.27
N VAL A 96 13.97 13.36 0.25
CA VAL A 96 13.81 14.72 0.78
C VAL A 96 14.14 14.77 2.28
N ALA A 97 13.68 13.78 3.05
CA ALA A 97 13.97 13.71 4.48
C ALA A 97 15.48 13.50 4.76
N VAL A 98 16.14 12.63 3.99
CA VAL A 98 17.60 12.40 4.09
C VAL A 98 18.37 13.68 3.74
N ARG A 99 18.01 14.37 2.65
CA ARG A 99 18.67 15.63 2.24
C ARG A 99 18.55 16.71 3.32
N LYS A 100 17.34 16.94 3.85
CA LYS A 100 17.09 17.90 4.93
C LYS A 100 17.89 17.56 6.20
N HIS A 101 18.10 16.28 6.48
CA HIS A 101 18.92 15.84 7.61
C HIS A 101 20.41 16.15 7.39
N LEU A 102 20.93 15.87 6.19
CA LEU A 102 22.34 16.12 5.82
C LEU A 102 22.70 17.62 5.81
N GLU A 103 21.75 18.50 5.45
CA GLU A 103 21.94 19.95 5.50
C GLU A 103 22.31 20.45 6.91
N ARG A 104 21.71 19.87 7.95
CA ARG A 104 21.97 20.23 9.35
C ARG A 104 23.17 19.46 9.93
N ASN A 105 23.42 18.25 9.46
CA ASN A 105 24.41 17.31 10.00
C ASN A 105 25.49 16.96 8.98
N ARG A 106 26.22 17.97 8.49
CA ARG A 106 27.23 17.84 7.41
C ARG A 106 28.38 16.86 7.71
N LYS A 107 28.67 16.58 8.98
CA LYS A 107 29.73 15.64 9.39
C LYS A 107 29.30 14.16 9.31
N VAL A 108 28.02 13.88 9.16
CA VAL A 108 27.49 12.50 9.19
C VAL A 108 27.47 11.94 7.77
N SER A 109 28.34 10.97 7.48
CA SER A 109 28.49 10.35 6.16
C SER A 109 27.52 9.20 5.89
N ALA A 110 27.03 8.50 6.93
CA ALA A 110 26.23 7.28 6.75
C ALA A 110 24.90 7.47 5.96
N PRO A 111 24.12 8.56 6.10
CA PRO A 111 22.93 8.81 5.30
C PRO A 111 23.23 9.17 3.84
N LEU A 112 24.46 9.56 3.51
CA LEU A 112 24.88 9.89 2.14
C LEU A 112 24.93 8.63 1.24
N PHE A 113 25.26 7.48 1.82
CA PHE A 113 25.43 6.21 1.12
C PHE A 113 24.19 5.28 1.21
N ARG A 114 23.02 5.81 1.60
CA ARG A 114 21.84 5.03 2.04
C ARG A 114 20.56 5.28 1.24
#